data_AF-A0A558FBV9-F1
#
_entry.id   AF-A0A558FBV9-F1
#
_cell.length_a   1.000
_cell.length_b   1.000
_cell.length_c   1.000
_cell.angle_alpha   90.00
_cell.angle_beta   90.00
_cell.angle_gamma   90.00
#
_symmetry.space_group_name_H-M   'P 1'
#
loop_
_entity.id
_entity.type
_entity.pdbx_description
1 polymer ?
#
loop_
_entity_poly.entity_id
_entity_poly.type
_entity_poly.pdbx_seq_one_letter_code
_entity_poly.pdbx_strand_id
1 'polypeptide(L)' 'MEPWKDINSSVTILNAEGITVMEATTTGVLPGTAERECLKQMLSEGDPSNGAAQSMKGSGCHRPAC' A
#
# COMPACT_ATOMS: atom_id res chain seq x y z
N MET A 1 -18.09 7.89 -21.85
CA MET A 1 -17.69 7.75 -20.44
C MET A 1 -16.95 6.44 -20.37
N GLU A 2 -15.63 6.47 -20.18
CA GLU A 2 -14.80 5.25 -20.18
C GLU A 2 -15.32 4.33 -19.05
N PRO A 3 -15.66 3.07 -19.35
CA PRO A 3 -16.19 2.16 -18.34
C PRO A 3 -15.09 1.84 -17.32
N TRP A 4 -15.42 1.99 -16.04
CA TRP A 4 -14.53 1.57 -14.96
C TRP A 4 -14.20 0.08 -15.12
N LYS A 5 -12.92 -0.28 -15.02
CA LYS A 5 -12.49 -1.66 -15.24
C LYS A 5 -12.52 -2.44 -13.94
N ASP A 6 -13.43 -3.39 -13.84
CA ASP A 6 -13.42 -4.36 -12.75
C ASP A 6 -12.14 -5.21 -12.81
N ILE A 7 -11.53 -5.44 -11.65
CA ILE A 7 -10.42 -6.37 -11.47
C ILE A 7 -10.82 -7.46 -10.48
N ASN A 8 -10.43 -8.69 -10.81
CA ASN A 8 -10.56 -9.85 -9.96
C ASN A 8 -9.14 -10.41 -9.74
N SER A 9 -8.74 -10.61 -8.49
CA SER A 9 -7.39 -11.06 -8.14
C SER A 9 -7.46 -12.13 -7.05
N SER A 10 -6.72 -13.23 -7.24
CA SER A 10 -6.60 -14.30 -6.25
C SER A 10 -5.53 -13.96 -5.22
N VAL A 11 -5.83 -14.29 -3.97
CA VAL A 11 -4.94 -14.15 -2.81
C VAL A 11 -4.75 -15.52 -2.19
N THR A 12 -3.50 -15.90 -1.98
CA THR A 12 -3.11 -17.12 -1.26
C THR A 12 -2.22 -16.72 -0.08
N ILE A 13 -2.61 -17.12 1.13
CA ILE A 13 -1.81 -16.91 2.34
C ILE A 13 -1.25 -18.25 2.80
N LEU A 14 0.08 -18.29 2.98
CA LEU A 14 0.83 -19.43 3.49
C LEU A 14 1.23 -19.17 4.96
N ASN A 15 1.24 -20.21 5.78
CA ASN A 15 1.87 -20.15 7.10
C ASN A 15 3.40 -20.33 6.99
N ALA A 16 4.09 -20.30 8.13
CA ALA A 16 5.55 -20.43 8.19
C ALA A 16 6.09 -21.79 7.69
N GLU A 17 5.24 -22.81 7.62
CA GLU A 17 5.56 -24.15 7.12
C GLU A 17 5.27 -24.30 5.62
N GLY A 18 4.79 -23.24 4.96
CA GLY A 18 4.44 -23.24 3.54
C GLY A 18 3.06 -23.85 3.24
N ILE A 19 2.22 -24.06 4.25
CA ILE A 19 0.86 -24.60 4.08
C ILE A 19 -0.09 -23.46 3.76
N THR A 20 -0.92 -23.61 2.72
CA THR A 20 -2.01 -22.68 2.43
C THR A 20 -3.04 -22.70 3.55
N VAL A 21 -3.16 -21.57 4.24
CA VAL A 21 -4.15 -21.37 5.31
C VAL A 21 -5.35 -20.56 4.84
N MET A 22 -5.24 -19.87 3.71
CA MET A 22 -6.35 -19.12 3.12
C MET A 22 -6.21 -18.96 1.62
N GLU A 23 -7.32 -19.15 0.92
CA GLU A 23 -7.51 -18.74 -0.47
C GLU A 23 -8.69 -17.78 -0.52
N ALA A 24 -8.53 -16.67 -1.21
CA ALA A 24 -9.57 -15.68 -1.37
C ALA A 24 -9.51 -15.05 -2.75
N THR A 25 -10.64 -14.54 -3.19
CA THR A 25 -10.72 -13.69 -4.37
C THR A 25 -11.08 -12.29 -3.92
N THR A 26 -10.27 -11.33 -4.34
CA THR A 26 -10.52 -9.91 -4.12
C THR A 26 -11.02 -9.30 -5.41
N THR A 27 -12.01 -8.41 -5.29
CA THR A 27 -12.51 -7.61 -6.39
C THR A 27 -12.22 -6.15 -6.13
N GLY A 28 -12.12 -5.38 -7.21
CA GLY A 28 -11.95 -3.95 -7.11
C GLY A 28 -12.24 -3.30 -8.45
N VAL A 29 -12.21 -1.98 -8.44
CA VAL A 29 -12.43 -1.18 -9.62
C VAL A 29 -11.15 -0.38 -9.86
N LEU A 30 -10.55 -0.54 -11.04
CA LEU A 30 -9.37 0.24 -11.40
C LEU A 30 -9.77 1.65 -11.82
N PRO A 31 -9.02 2.68 -11.37
CA PRO A 31 -9.20 4.03 -11.88
C PRO A 31 -8.94 4.06 -13.39
N GLY A 32 -9.73 4.87 -14.10
CA GLY A 32 -9.49 5.21 -15.49
C GLY A 32 -8.17 5.96 -15.67
N THR A 33 -7.83 6.29 -16.91
CA THR A 33 -6.53 6.91 -17.22
C THR A 33 -6.32 8.23 -16.48
N ALA A 34 -7.33 9.11 -16.46
CA ALA A 34 -7.23 10.41 -15.80
C ALA A 34 -7.12 10.27 -14.27
N GLU A 35 -7.97 9.42 -13.68
CA GLU A 35 -7.95 9.14 -12.25
C GLU A 35 -6.64 8.48 -11.82
N ARG A 36 -6.06 7.63 -12.68
CA ARG A 36 -4.77 6.98 -12.44
C ARG A 36 -3.62 7.99 -12.42
N GLU A 37 -3.60 8.95 -13.33
CA GLU A 37 -2.56 10.00 -13.31
C GLU A 37 -2.70 10.92 -12.08
N CYS A 38 -3.93 11.27 -11.70
CA CYS A 38 -4.19 12.00 -10.44
C CYS A 38 -3.71 11.20 -9.22
N LEU A 39 -4.06 9.91 -9.14
CA LEU A 39 -3.64 9.05 -8.04
C LEU A 39 -2.12 8.91 -7.95
N LYS A 40 -1.41 8.84 -9.09
CA LYS A 40 0.06 8.85 -9.09
C LYS A 40 0.64 10.14 -8.52
N GLN A 41 0.05 11.29 -8.86
CA GLN A 41 0.47 12.59 -8.29
C GLN A 41 0.27 12.61 -6.77
N MET A 42 -0.93 12.24 -6.30
CA MET A 42 -1.23 12.15 -4.86
C MET A 42 -0.26 11.22 -4.12
N LEU A 43 0.03 10.04 -4.67
CA LEU A 43 0.98 9.10 -4.06
C LEU A 43 2.41 9.64 -4.05
N SER A 44 2.80 10.43 -5.06
CA SER A 44 4.14 11.04 -5.14
C SER A 44 4.33 12.19 -4.16
N GLU A 45 3.26 12.95 -3.88
CA GLU A 45 3.23 13.97 -2.83
C GLU A 45 3.32 13.33 -1.44
N GLY A 46 2.73 12.14 -1.29
CA GLY A 46 2.62 11.44 -0.02
C GLY A 46 1.62 12.11 0.92
N ASP A 47 1.48 11.55 2.12
CA ASP A 47 0.72 12.18 3.20
C ASP A 47 1.69 12.79 4.23
N PRO A 48 1.77 14.12 4.36
CA PRO A 48 2.67 14.77 5.32
C PRO A 48 2.42 14.38 6.78
N SER A 49 1.20 13.93 7.11
CA SER A 49 0.84 13.44 8.44
C SER A 49 1.21 11.97 8.67
N ASN A 50 1.68 11.27 7.63
CA ASN A 50 2.09 9.88 7.74
C ASN A 50 3.37 9.77 8.56
N GLY A 51 3.26 9.26 9.79
CA GLY A 51 4.40 9.02 10.69
C GLY A 51 5.47 8.09 10.10
N ALA A 52 5.13 7.26 9.11
CA ALA A 52 6.11 6.45 8.38
C ALA A 52 7.11 7.30 7.57
N ALA A 53 6.68 8.45 7.05
CA ALA A 53 7.54 9.38 6.32
C ALA A 53 8.52 10.12 7.25
N GLN A 54 8.18 10.25 8.54
CA GLN A 54 9.00 10.93 9.55
C GLN A 54 10.08 10.02 10.15
N SER A 55 9.97 8.70 9.97
CA SER A 55 10.94 7.71 10.48
C SER A 55 12.36 7.88 9.88
N MET A 56 12.49 8.56 8.74
CA MET A 56 13.80 8.82 8.10
C MET A 56 14.56 10.03 8.68
N LYS A 57 14.01 10.78 9.64
CA LYS A 57 14.75 11.83 10.38
C LYS A 57 15.10 11.36 11.79
N GLY A 58 15.62 10.14 11.90
CA GLY A 58 16.27 9.64 13.11
C GLY A 58 17.76 9.97 13.14
N SER A 59 18.14 11.25 13.08
CA SER A 59 19.50 11.66 13.48
C SER A 59 19.51 11.91 14.98
N GLY A 60 20.03 10.94 15.75
CA GLY A 60 20.47 11.16 17.12
C GLY A 60 19.68 10.41 18.18
N CYS A 61 19.88 9.09 18.26
CA CYS A 61 19.70 8.39 19.53
C CYS A 61 20.79 8.88 20.50
N HIS A 62 20.53 9.92 21.28
CA HIS A 62 21.23 10.11 22.54
C HIS A 62 20.51 9.28 23.59
N ARG A 63 20.96 8.03 23.79
CA ARG A 63 20.73 7.35 25.07
C ARG A 63 21.71 7.96 26.08
N PRO A 64 21.26 8.66 27.13
CA PRO A 64 22.07 8.70 28.33
C PRO A 64 21.98 7.31 28.98
N ALA A 65 23.14 6.73 29.25
CA ALA A 65 23.22 5.53 30.07
C ALA A 65 22.71 5.86 31.48
N CYS A 66 21.60 5.25 31.88
CA CYS A 66 21.21 4.93 33.25
C CYS A 66 20.39 3.64 33.19
#